data_AF-A0A1I1TU84-F1
#
_entry.id   AF-A0A1I1TU84-F1
#
_cell.length_a   1.000
_cell.length_b   1.000
_cell.length_c   1.000
_cell.angle_alpha   90.00
_cell.angle_beta   90.00
_cell.angle_gamma   90.00
#
_symmetry.space_group_name_H-M   'P 1'
#
loop_
_entity.id
_entity.type
_entity.pdbx_description
1 polymer ?
#
loop_
_entity_poly.entity_id
_entity_poly.type
_entity_poly.pdbx_seq_one_letter_code
_entity_poly.pdbx_strand_id
1 'polypeptide(L)'
;MALFSSCKENSESQKLMYKQLLNYRDELKTNSTALDQYIDIRLENDKAYKNMIGDRKRIFLEYEKSFEKLKFKERDKIVKLRDSFNEKHELYLRFDASNYDGNISDTLFNRLMEIDFYRIKTRFQNKYLLIHGCI
;
A
#
# COMPACT_ATOMS: atom_id res chain seq x y z
N MET A 1 -1.53 20.74 -45.33
CA MET A 1 -0.27 20.64 -44.57
C MET A 1 -0.64 20.61 -43.09
N ALA A 2 -0.88 19.42 -42.54
CA ALA A 2 -1.29 19.26 -41.14
C ALA A 2 -0.03 19.23 -40.26
N LEU A 3 0.24 20.33 -39.56
CA LEU A 3 1.32 20.46 -38.60
C LEU A 3 0.88 19.87 -37.26
N PHE A 4 1.49 18.73 -36.92
CA PHE A 4 1.57 18.06 -35.63
C PHE A 4 1.25 18.94 -34.41
N SER A 5 0.13 18.70 -33.72
CA SER A 5 -0.14 19.29 -32.39
C SER A 5 -0.54 18.29 -31.29
N SER A 6 -0.47 16.97 -31.50
CA SER A 6 -0.96 16.02 -30.48
C SER A 6 0.10 15.48 -29.51
N CYS A 7 1.40 15.72 -29.73
CA CYS A 7 2.45 15.12 -28.88
C CYS A 7 2.73 15.87 -27.56
N LYS A 8 2.29 17.12 -27.38
CA LYS A 8 2.59 17.91 -26.17
C LYS A 8 1.62 17.66 -25.01
N GLU A 9 0.32 17.54 -25.28
CA GLU A 9 -0.73 17.32 -24.27
C GLU A 9 -0.58 15.99 -23.51
N ASN A 10 -0.08 14.96 -24.19
CA ASN A 10 0.11 13.64 -23.60
C ASN A 10 1.24 13.61 -22.53
N SER A 11 2.22 14.51 -22.64
CA SER A 11 3.34 14.56 -21.68
C SER A 11 3.01 15.28 -20.37
N GLU A 12 2.14 16.30 -20.43
CA GLU A 12 1.75 17.11 -19.28
C GLU A 12 0.68 16.41 -18.44
N SER A 13 -0.28 15.78 -19.09
CA SER A 13 -1.29 14.92 -18.43
C SER A 13 -0.66 13.74 -17.69
N GLN A 14 0.30 13.04 -18.30
CA GLN A 14 1.04 11.96 -17.63
C GLN A 14 1.83 12.45 -16.42
N LYS A 15 2.48 13.61 -16.51
CA LYS A 15 3.17 14.24 -15.37
C LYS A 15 2.21 14.62 -14.25
N LEU A 16 1.04 15.16 -14.59
CA LEU A 16 0.01 15.50 -13.62
C LEU A 16 -0.52 14.26 -12.90
N MET A 17 -0.87 13.21 -13.65
CA MET A 17 -1.33 11.94 -13.08
C MET A 17 -0.27 11.34 -12.14
N TYR A 18 1.00 11.32 -12.55
CA TYR A 18 2.08 10.83 -11.70
C TYR A 18 2.23 11.65 -10.41
N LYS A 19 2.10 12.98 -10.46
CA LYS A 19 2.12 13.84 -9.27
C LYS A 19 0.94 13.55 -8.34
N GLN A 20 -0.26 13.33 -8.88
CA GLN A 20 -1.43 12.98 -8.08
C GLN A 20 -1.23 11.64 -7.36
N LEU A 21 -0.66 10.64 -8.04
CA LEU A 21 -0.33 9.35 -7.44
C LEU A 21 0.73 9.47 -6.34
N LEU A 22 1.77 10.29 -6.57
CA LEU A 22 2.77 10.58 -5.55
C LEU A 22 2.16 11.20 -4.30
N ASN A 23 1.35 12.25 -4.47
CA ASN A 23 0.71 12.96 -3.36
C ASN A 23 -0.20 12.01 -2.58
N TYR A 24 -1.02 11.21 -3.27
CA TYR A 24 -1.90 10.26 -2.62
C TYR A 24 -1.12 9.16 -1.87
N ARG A 25 -0.04 8.66 -2.47
CA ARG A 25 0.88 7.72 -1.81
C ARG A 25 1.47 8.31 -0.53
N ASP A 26 1.91 9.57 -0.58
CA ASP A 26 2.53 10.26 0.57
C ASP A 26 1.54 10.54 1.70
N GLU A 27 0.28 10.87 1.35
CA GLU A 27 -0.81 10.98 2.32
C GLU A 27 -1.05 9.64 3.04
N LEU A 28 -1.23 8.55 2.28
CA LEU A 28 -1.40 7.21 2.84
C LEU A 28 -0.22 6.77 3.71
N LYS A 29 1.00 7.05 3.26
CA LYS A 29 2.23 6.78 4.03
C LYS A 29 2.20 7.52 5.36
N THR A 30 1.90 8.81 5.34
CA THR A 30 1.84 9.65 6.54
C THR A 30 0.83 9.09 7.54
N ASN A 31 -0.38 8.78 7.07
CA ASN A 31 -1.44 8.21 7.89
C ASN A 31 -1.03 6.86 8.50
N SER A 32 -0.51 5.94 7.70
CA SER A 32 -0.08 4.63 8.18
C SER A 32 1.10 4.69 9.17
N THR A 33 1.99 5.67 9.01
CA THR A 33 3.13 5.89 9.92
C THR A 33 2.67 6.45 11.26
N ALA A 34 1.70 7.37 11.26
CA ALA A 34 1.09 7.85 12.50
C ALA A 34 0.43 6.69 13.28
N LEU A 35 -0.23 5.77 12.59
CA LEU A 35 -0.81 4.57 13.20
C LEU A 35 0.27 3.64 13.78
N ASP A 36 1.39 3.44 13.08
CA ASP A 36 2.51 2.65 13.62
C ASP A 36 3.01 3.25 14.93
N GLN A 37 3.27 4.56 14.96
CA GLN A 37 3.72 5.25 16.17
C GLN A 37 2.76 5.05 17.33
N TYR A 38 1.45 5.20 17.09
CA TYR A 38 0.43 4.95 18.11
C TYR A 38 0.45 3.50 18.61
N ILE A 39 0.49 2.52 17.70
CA ILE A 39 0.53 1.09 18.04
C ILE A 39 1.78 0.77 18.85
N ASP A 40 2.94 1.27 18.43
CA ASP A 40 4.21 0.98 19.08
C ASP A 40 4.27 1.58 20.49
N ILE A 41 3.81 2.83 20.68
CA ILE A 41 3.65 3.43 22.02
C ILE A 41 2.74 2.56 22.90
N ARG A 42 1.62 2.05 22.37
CA ARG A 42 0.70 1.21 23.13
C ARG A 42 1.32 -0.16 23.46
N LEU A 43 2.09 -0.74 22.54
CA LEU A 43 2.83 -2.00 22.75
C LEU A 43 3.88 -1.89 23.86
N GLU A 44 4.52 -0.74 24.00
CA GLU A 44 5.51 -0.48 25.05
C GLU A 44 4.86 -0.32 26.43
N ASN A 45 3.68 0.31 26.47
CA ASN A 45 3.01 0.68 27.72
C ASN A 45 1.99 -0.36 28.22
N ASP A 46 1.50 -1.27 27.37
CA ASP A 46 0.47 -2.24 27.71
C ASP A 46 0.87 -3.67 27.32
N LYS A 47 1.24 -4.45 28.34
CA LYS A 47 1.62 -5.87 28.20
C LYS A 47 0.48 -6.75 27.72
N ALA A 48 -0.77 -6.47 28.13
CA ALA A 48 -1.93 -7.24 27.69
C ALA A 48 -2.19 -6.99 26.20
N TYR A 49 -2.18 -5.72 25.77
CA TYR A 49 -2.26 -5.35 24.37
C TYR A 49 -1.16 -5.99 23.52
N LYS A 50 0.09 -5.96 24.00
CA LYS A 50 1.23 -6.62 23.35
C LYS A 50 1.00 -8.12 23.14
N ASN A 51 0.47 -8.81 24.14
CA ASN A 51 0.14 -10.23 24.02
C ASN A 51 -1.00 -10.48 23.03
N MET A 52 -2.00 -9.59 22.97
CA MET A 52 -3.16 -9.73 22.08
C MET A 52 -2.79 -9.56 20.60
N ILE A 53 -1.93 -8.60 20.26
CA ILE A 53 -1.64 -8.24 18.85
C ILE A 53 -0.27 -8.67 18.35
N GLY A 54 0.60 -9.24 19.20
CA GLY A 54 2.00 -9.53 18.88
C GLY A 54 2.18 -10.42 17.64
N ASP A 55 1.42 -11.50 17.52
CA ASP A 55 1.46 -12.36 16.34
C ASP A 55 0.99 -11.66 15.07
N ARG A 56 -0.04 -10.83 15.17
CA ARG A 56 -0.56 -10.04 14.04
C ARG A 56 0.46 -9.01 13.58
N LYS A 57 1.15 -8.33 14.51
CA LYS A 57 2.24 -7.40 14.18
C LYS A 57 3.38 -8.12 13.48
N ARG A 58 3.79 -9.31 13.96
CA ARG A 58 4.83 -10.13 13.31
C ARG A 58 4.45 -10.53 11.87
N ILE A 59 3.24 -11.04 11.66
CA ILE A 59 2.73 -11.38 10.32
C ILE A 59 2.81 -10.16 9.39
N PHE A 60 2.41 -9.00 9.88
CA PHE A 60 2.44 -7.78 9.09
C PHE A 60 3.87 -7.36 8.74
N LEU A 61 4.81 -7.41 9.70
CA LEU A 61 6.23 -7.11 9.46
C LEU A 61 6.87 -8.04 8.41
N GLU A 62 6.48 -9.32 8.38
CA GLU A 62 6.94 -10.27 7.35
C GLU A 62 6.40 -9.92 5.96
N TYR A 63 5.15 -9.48 5.89
CA TYR A 63 4.55 -8.95 4.66
C TYR A 63 5.29 -7.69 4.17
N GLU A 64 5.58 -6.73 5.06
CA GLU A 64 6.35 -5.52 4.70
C GLU A 64 7.72 -5.87 4.13
N LYS A 65 8.46 -6.77 4.80
CA LYS A 65 9.76 -7.25 4.31
C LYS A 65 9.66 -7.92 2.93
N SER A 66 8.60 -8.70 2.71
CA SER A 66 8.37 -9.39 1.44
C SER A 66 8.05 -8.39 0.32
N PHE A 67 7.24 -7.38 0.61
CA PHE A 67 6.92 -6.30 -0.32
C PHE A 67 8.16 -5.51 -0.71
N GLU A 68 8.96 -5.08 0.28
CA GLU A 68 10.20 -4.33 0.07
C GLU A 68 11.24 -5.09 -0.75
N LYS A 69 11.27 -6.43 -0.65
CA LYS A 69 12.16 -7.27 -1.46
C LYS A 69 11.71 -7.35 -2.93
N LEU A 70 10.40 -7.31 -3.18
CA LEU A 70 9.82 -7.50 -4.50
C LEU A 70 9.57 -6.20 -5.26
N LYS A 71 9.41 -5.06 -4.56
CA LYS A 71 9.21 -3.75 -5.20
C LYS A 71 10.38 -3.48 -6.16
N PHE A 72 10.04 -3.07 -7.38
CA PHE A 72 10.96 -2.85 -8.51
C PHE A 72 11.53 -4.08 -9.24
N LYS A 73 11.19 -5.32 -8.86
CA LYS A 73 11.79 -6.52 -9.50
C LYS A 73 10.80 -7.39 -10.25
N GLU A 74 9.71 -7.77 -9.59
CA GLU A 74 8.86 -8.87 -10.08
C GLU A 74 7.39 -8.51 -9.97
N ARG A 75 6.82 -8.00 -11.08
CA ARG A 75 5.43 -7.50 -11.13
C ARG A 75 4.41 -8.57 -10.70
N ASP A 76 4.48 -9.75 -11.29
CA ASP A 76 3.52 -10.82 -11.00
C ASP A 76 3.62 -11.30 -9.55
N LYS A 77 4.85 -11.39 -9.02
CA LYS A 77 5.07 -11.83 -7.63
C LYS A 77 4.57 -10.80 -6.63
N ILE A 78 4.77 -9.50 -6.88
CA ILE A 78 4.30 -8.47 -5.94
C ILE A 78 2.77 -8.31 -5.98
N VAL A 79 2.15 -8.47 -7.15
CA VAL A 79 0.69 -8.54 -7.29
C VAL A 79 0.14 -9.75 -6.54
N LYS A 80 0.72 -10.94 -6.76
CA LYS A 80 0.31 -12.15 -6.04
C LYS A 80 0.48 -12.01 -4.52
N LEU A 81 1.58 -11.40 -4.06
CA LEU A 81 1.80 -11.13 -2.64
C LEU A 81 0.69 -10.24 -2.07
N ARG A 82 0.35 -9.14 -2.76
CA ARG A 82 -0.73 -8.21 -2.39
C ARG A 82 -2.07 -8.95 -2.27
N ASP A 83 -2.46 -9.68 -3.32
CA ASP A 83 -3.77 -10.29 -3.42
C ASP A 83 -3.92 -11.43 -2.41
N SER A 84 -2.91 -12.30 -2.29
CA SER A 84 -2.89 -13.38 -1.31
C SER A 84 -2.92 -12.86 0.13
N PHE A 85 -2.23 -11.75 0.44
CA PHE A 85 -2.30 -11.15 1.77
C PHE A 85 -3.68 -10.54 2.06
N ASN A 86 -4.25 -9.81 1.10
CA ASN A 86 -5.59 -9.21 1.19
C ASN A 86 -6.68 -10.26 1.42
N GLU A 87 -6.62 -11.37 0.69
CA GLU A 87 -7.56 -12.50 0.81
C GLU A 87 -7.36 -13.26 2.12
N LYS A 88 -6.14 -13.73 2.40
CA LYS A 88 -5.81 -14.53 3.59
C LYS A 88 -6.18 -13.83 4.90
N HIS A 89 -6.09 -12.51 4.92
CA HIS A 89 -6.42 -11.70 6.09
C HIS A 89 -7.76 -10.98 5.97
N GLU A 90 -8.57 -11.32 4.96
CA GLU A 90 -9.93 -10.83 4.80
C GLU A 90 -10.00 -9.29 4.93
N LEU A 91 -9.10 -8.59 4.26
CA LEU A 91 -9.05 -7.13 4.33
C LEU A 91 -10.13 -6.49 3.45
N TYR A 92 -10.63 -7.26 2.47
CA TYR A 92 -11.70 -6.90 1.53
C TYR A 92 -11.42 -5.62 0.75
N LEU A 93 -10.14 -5.31 0.52
CA LEU A 93 -9.77 -4.20 -0.35
C LEU A 93 -9.99 -4.61 -1.80
N ARG A 94 -10.62 -3.70 -2.55
CA ARG A 94 -10.72 -3.81 -4.01
C ARG A 94 -9.54 -3.06 -4.63
N PHE A 95 -8.81 -3.78 -5.47
CA PHE A 95 -7.74 -3.25 -6.30
C PHE A 95 -8.21 -3.34 -7.74
N ASP A 96 -8.52 -2.19 -8.34
CA ASP A 96 -9.09 -2.13 -9.69
C ASP A 96 -8.08 -2.58 -10.77
N ALA A 97 -6.81 -2.75 -10.41
CA ALA A 97 -5.71 -3.17 -11.27
C ALA A 97 -5.19 -4.58 -10.94
N SER A 98 -6.07 -5.58 -10.88
CA SER A 98 -5.64 -6.99 -10.83
C SER A 98 -4.92 -7.42 -12.11
N ASN A 99 -5.14 -6.72 -13.22
CA ASN A 99 -4.34 -6.78 -14.44
C ASN A 99 -3.73 -5.41 -14.68
N TYR A 100 -2.51 -5.18 -14.19
CA TYR A 100 -1.67 -4.15 -14.79
C TYR A 100 -1.27 -4.68 -16.17
N ASP A 101 -2.14 -4.45 -17.15
CA ASP A 101 -1.89 -4.72 -18.55
C ASP A 101 -0.51 -4.19 -18.94
N GLY A 102 0.20 -4.93 -19.82
CA GLY A 102 1.62 -4.69 -20.14
C GLY A 102 1.97 -3.29 -20.66
N ASN A 103 0.96 -2.42 -20.83
CA ASN A 103 1.05 -1.05 -21.29
C ASN A 103 1.38 -0.04 -20.18
N ILE A 104 1.43 -0.44 -18.92
CA ILE A 104 1.75 0.45 -17.79
C ILE A 104 3.27 0.48 -17.57
N SER A 105 3.87 1.68 -17.51
CA SER A 105 5.31 1.83 -17.23
C SER A 105 5.68 1.33 -15.84
N ASP A 106 6.92 0.87 -15.65
CA ASP A 106 7.39 0.40 -14.34
C ASP A 106 7.26 1.49 -13.27
N THR A 107 7.55 2.74 -13.62
CA THR A 107 7.41 3.88 -12.72
C THR A 107 5.99 4.01 -12.19
N LEU A 108 4.99 3.92 -13.07
CA LEU A 108 3.59 4.03 -12.70
C LEU A 108 3.12 2.79 -11.91
N PHE A 109 3.49 1.60 -12.38
CA PHE A 109 3.22 0.33 -11.69
C PHE A 109 3.74 0.36 -10.25
N ASN A 110 5.00 0.73 -10.04
CA ASN A 110 5.60 0.74 -8.71
C ASN A 110 4.91 1.74 -7.77
N ARG A 111 4.44 2.90 -8.27
CA ARG A 111 3.65 3.83 -7.44
C ARG A 111 2.30 3.27 -7.06
N LEU A 112 1.60 2.62 -7.99
CA LEU A 112 0.33 1.97 -7.70
C LEU A 112 0.50 0.84 -6.67
N MET A 113 1.58 0.06 -6.78
CA MET A 113 1.89 -0.97 -5.78
C MET A 113 2.22 -0.38 -4.40
N GLU A 114 2.93 0.76 -4.33
CA GLU A 114 3.15 1.47 -3.06
C GLU A 114 1.82 1.95 -2.45
N ILE A 115 0.91 2.49 -3.25
CA ILE A 115 -0.43 2.91 -2.81
C ILE A 115 -1.19 1.71 -2.24
N ASP A 116 -1.25 0.60 -2.97
CA ASP A 116 -1.95 -0.62 -2.54
C ASP A 116 -1.35 -1.19 -1.25
N PHE A 117 -0.03 -1.15 -1.12
CA PHE A 117 0.66 -1.53 0.10
C PHE A 117 0.20 -0.69 1.30
N TYR A 118 0.17 0.63 1.18
CA TYR A 118 -0.28 1.48 2.29
C TYR A 118 -1.78 1.32 2.59
N ARG A 119 -2.63 1.07 1.58
CA ARG A 119 -4.04 0.72 1.79
C ARG A 119 -4.19 -0.57 2.59
N ILE A 120 -3.42 -1.62 2.24
CA ILE A 120 -3.36 -2.88 3.00
C ILE A 120 -2.88 -2.63 4.42
N LYS A 121 -1.81 -1.86 4.58
CA LYS A 121 -1.23 -1.51 5.88
C LYS A 121 -2.26 -0.87 6.79
N THR A 122 -2.88 0.22 6.36
CA THR A 122 -3.89 0.93 7.15
C THR A 122 -5.08 0.03 7.45
N ARG A 123 -5.56 -0.77 6.49
CA ARG A 123 -6.68 -1.69 6.72
C ARG A 123 -6.34 -2.78 7.74
N PHE A 124 -5.15 -3.36 7.65
CA PHE A 124 -4.67 -4.38 8.59
C PHE A 124 -4.47 -3.80 9.99
N GLN A 125 -3.83 -2.64 10.09
CA GLN A 125 -3.68 -1.89 11.34
C GLN A 125 -5.05 -1.65 11.99
N ASN A 126 -6.00 -1.07 11.25
CA ASN A 126 -7.34 -0.78 11.76
C ASN A 126 -8.11 -2.04 12.19
N LYS A 127 -8.02 -3.13 11.41
CA LYS A 127 -8.78 -4.36 11.67
C LYS A 127 -8.20 -5.19 12.82
N TYR A 128 -6.87 -5.26 12.94
CA TYR A 128 -6.22 -6.25 13.80
C TYR A 128 -5.30 -5.68 14.86
N LEU A 129 -4.76 -4.48 14.66
CA LEU A 129 -3.78 -3.91 15.58
C LEU A 129 -4.44 -2.85 16.45
N LEU A 130 -5.28 -1.99 15.89
CA LEU A 130 -6.09 -1.07 16.68
C LEU A 130 -7.27 -1.83 17.26
N ILE A 131 -7.19 -2.18 18.55
CA ILE A 131 -8.36 -2.67 19.27
C ILE A 131 -9.33 -1.49 19.40
N HIS A 132 -10.45 -1.58 18.68
CA HIS A 132 -11.59 -0.68 18.80
C HIS A 132 -12.49 -1.26 19.90
N GLY A 133 -12.26 -0.87 21.14
CA GLY A 133 -13.18 -1.14 22.24
C GLY A 133 -14.09 0.07 22.45
N CYS A 134 -15.41 -0.14 22.52
CA CYS A 134 -16.21 0.71 23.39
C CYS A 134 -15.66 0.48 24.80
N ILE A 135 -15.18 1.56 25.44
CA ILE A 135 -15.06 1.60 26.90
C ILE A 135 -16.47 1.62 27.47
#